data_AF-A0A850DQL2-F1
#
_entry.id   AF-A0A850DQL2-F1
#
_cell.length_a   1.000
_cell.length_b   1.000
_cell.length_c   1.000
_cell.angle_alpha   90.00
_cell.angle_beta   90.00
_cell.angle_gamma   90.00
#
_symmetry.space_group_name_H-M   'P 1'
#
loop_
_entity.id
_entity.type
_entity.pdbx_description
1 polymer ?
#
loop_
_entity_poly.entity_id
_entity_poly.type
_entity_poly.pdbx_seq_one_letter_code
_entity_poly.pdbx_strand_id
1 'polypeptide(L)'
;MSTEAYDVDQGLRHLIDTGRISPESISAMTGIAPEHLREYLASEHRTGMTAAPSGLSGAQTTQLSMLSVLLTEGLAEDDDIRLRALVETLTQQYHLTHENVALLVDTDVEDVEAVVLDARRVDASKKYRLALRLSYVLTALSNVERVTS
;
A
#
# COMPACT_ATOMS: atom_id res chain seq x y z
N MET A 1 -20.20 -4.83 6.08
CA MET A 1 -19.09 -5.77 5.89
C MET A 1 -18.59 -6.17 7.27
N SER A 2 -18.64 -7.44 7.59
CA SER A 2 -18.04 -7.98 8.80
C SER A 2 -16.53 -7.91 8.64
N THR A 3 -15.88 -6.98 9.32
CA THR A 3 -14.44 -7.00 9.60
C THR A 3 -14.14 -8.29 10.35
N GLU A 4 -13.83 -9.37 9.62
CA GLU A 4 -12.90 -10.34 10.16
C GLU A 4 -11.67 -9.54 10.54
N ALA A 5 -11.32 -9.53 11.82
CA ALA A 5 -10.14 -8.86 12.29
C ALA A 5 -8.96 -9.49 11.56
N TYR A 6 -8.41 -8.78 10.58
CA TYR A 6 -7.27 -9.23 9.81
C TYR A 6 -6.15 -9.55 10.82
N ASP A 7 -5.78 -10.83 10.88
CA ASP A 7 -4.66 -11.26 11.70
C ASP A 7 -3.38 -10.83 10.99
N VAL A 8 -2.95 -9.62 11.33
CA VAL A 8 -1.73 -8.97 10.86
C VAL A 8 -0.53 -9.91 10.92
N ASP A 9 -0.44 -10.71 11.98
CA ASP A 9 0.70 -11.58 12.26
C ASP A 9 0.69 -12.75 11.30
N GLN A 10 -0.48 -13.35 11.08
CA GLN A 10 -0.67 -14.39 10.09
C GLN A 10 -0.34 -13.88 8.67
N GLY A 11 -0.77 -12.65 8.34
CA GLY A 11 -0.46 -11.99 7.08
C GLY A 11 1.03 -11.83 6.82
N LEU A 12 1.75 -11.29 7.81
CA LEU A 12 3.17 -11.03 7.70
C LEU A 12 3.98 -12.33 7.62
N ARG A 13 3.62 -13.35 8.41
CA ARG A 13 4.24 -14.68 8.33
C ARG A 13 3.99 -15.33 6.98
N HIS A 14 2.77 -15.28 6.46
CA HIS A 14 2.47 -15.79 5.13
C HIS A 14 3.32 -15.15 4.04
N LEU A 15 3.54 -13.83 4.08
CA LEU A 15 4.42 -13.12 3.15
C LEU A 15 5.88 -13.61 3.23
N ILE A 16 6.37 -13.92 4.44
CA ILE A 16 7.73 -14.44 4.67
C ILE A 16 7.84 -15.89 4.20
N ASP A 17 6.92 -16.76 4.63
CA ASP A 17 6.93 -18.19 4.35
C ASP A 17 6.79 -18.50 2.86
N THR A 18 6.06 -17.65 2.12
CA THR A 18 5.93 -17.75 0.66
C THR A 18 7.08 -17.09 -0.11
N GLY A 19 8.06 -16.52 0.60
CA GLY A 19 9.23 -15.87 0.00
C GLY A 19 8.93 -14.55 -0.72
N ARG A 20 7.77 -13.93 -0.46
CA ARG A 20 7.38 -12.64 -1.06
C ARG A 20 8.14 -11.46 -0.46
N ILE A 21 8.55 -11.58 0.81
CA ILE A 21 9.37 -10.60 1.51
C ILE A 21 10.33 -11.31 2.47
N SER A 22 11.52 -10.76 2.67
CA SER A 22 12.46 -11.27 3.67
C SER A 22 12.37 -10.47 4.99
N PRO A 23 12.71 -11.08 6.15
CA PRO A 23 12.85 -10.34 7.41
C PRO A 23 13.84 -9.17 7.30
N GLU A 24 14.90 -9.32 6.52
CA GLU A 24 15.88 -8.27 6.23
C GLU A 24 15.24 -7.10 5.47
N SER A 25 14.38 -7.38 4.49
CA SER A 25 13.61 -6.36 3.77
C SER A 25 12.64 -5.63 4.69
N ILE A 26 11.94 -6.34 5.58
CA ILE A 26 11.05 -5.73 6.57
C ILE A 26 11.84 -4.81 7.50
N SER A 27 13.01 -5.25 7.97
CA SER A 27 13.91 -4.42 8.80
C SER A 27 14.31 -3.14 8.07
N ALA A 28 14.72 -3.24 6.81
CA ALA A 28 15.10 -2.09 5.99
C ALA A 28 13.92 -1.11 5.73
N MET A 29 12.72 -1.64 5.50
CA MET A 29 11.52 -0.82 5.24
C MET A 29 11.00 -0.12 6.50
N THR A 30 11.12 -0.77 7.66
CA THR A 30 10.51 -0.29 8.91
C THR A 30 11.50 0.40 9.85
N GLY A 31 12.80 0.16 9.68
CA GLY A 31 13.84 0.56 10.64
C GLY A 31 13.84 -0.28 11.93
N ILE A 32 13.01 -1.32 12.02
CA ILE A 32 12.99 -2.21 13.18
C ILE A 32 14.20 -3.13 13.14
N ALA A 33 14.92 -3.21 14.26
CA ALA A 33 16.11 -4.02 14.36
C ALA A 33 15.79 -5.53 14.12
N PRO A 34 16.63 -6.26 13.36
CA PRO A 34 16.38 -7.66 13.02
C PRO A 34 16.14 -8.56 14.24
N GLU A 35 16.81 -8.31 15.36
CA GLU A 35 16.61 -9.00 16.63
C GLU A 35 15.17 -8.90 17.16
N HIS A 36 14.59 -7.69 17.17
CA HIS A 36 13.23 -7.49 17.63
C HIS A 36 12.20 -8.11 16.66
N LEU A 37 12.49 -8.08 15.36
CA LEU A 37 11.66 -8.78 14.36
C LEU A 37 11.70 -10.30 14.56
N ARG A 38 12.87 -10.89 14.85
CA ARG A 38 12.97 -12.33 15.14
C ARG A 38 12.22 -12.70 16.40
N GLU A 39 12.35 -11.92 17.48
CA GLU A 39 11.61 -12.14 18.72
C GLU A 39 10.09 -12.05 18.50
N TYR A 40 9.65 -11.07 17.71
CA TYR A 40 8.25 -10.91 17.32
C TYR A 40 7.73 -12.11 16.52
N LEU A 41 8.45 -12.50 15.46
CA LEU A 41 8.04 -13.63 14.61
C LEU A 41 8.04 -14.95 15.39
N ALA A 42 9.01 -15.16 16.29
CA ALA A 42 9.12 -16.35 17.13
C ALA A 42 8.10 -16.43 18.28
N SER A 43 7.44 -15.31 18.62
CA SER A 43 6.51 -15.22 19.77
C SER A 43 5.20 -16.02 19.59
N GLU A 44 5.00 -16.66 18.45
CA GLU A 44 3.86 -17.49 18.03
C GLU A 44 3.49 -18.62 19.01
N HIS A 45 4.36 -18.95 19.96
CA HIS A 45 4.10 -19.98 20.99
C HIS A 45 3.49 -19.45 22.31
N ARG A 46 3.12 -18.16 22.42
CA ARG A 46 2.60 -17.58 23.66
C ARG A 46 1.27 -16.85 23.48
N THR A 47 0.25 -17.55 23.05
CA THR A 47 -1.14 -17.12 23.28
C THR A 47 -1.50 -17.37 24.74
N GLY A 48 -1.48 -16.33 25.57
CA GLY A 48 -1.86 -16.38 26.97
C GLY A 48 -1.49 -15.10 27.73
N MET A 49 -2.13 -14.88 28.88
CA MET A 49 -2.02 -13.69 29.76
C MET A 49 -0.60 -13.42 30.33
N THR A 50 0.42 -14.13 29.83
CA THR A 50 1.83 -14.11 30.20
C THR A 50 2.77 -13.92 29.00
N ALA A 51 2.26 -13.52 27.83
CA ALA A 51 3.09 -13.14 26.69
C ALA A 51 4.12 -12.10 27.15
N ALA A 52 5.41 -12.43 27.02
CA ALA A 52 6.46 -11.45 27.24
C ALA A 52 6.25 -10.32 26.23
N PRO A 53 6.49 -9.05 26.62
CA PRO A 53 6.33 -7.94 25.70
C PRO A 53 7.17 -8.27 24.46
N SER A 54 6.54 -8.26 23.29
CA SER A 54 7.30 -8.17 22.05
C SER A 54 8.31 -7.02 22.26
N GLY A 55 9.58 -7.20 21.91
CA GLY A 55 10.59 -6.15 22.01
C GLY A 55 10.27 -4.91 21.14
N LEU A 56 9.07 -4.86 20.56
CA LEU A 56 8.50 -3.79 19.77
C LEU A 56 7.69 -2.83 20.64
N SER A 57 7.93 -1.55 20.44
CA SER A 57 7.02 -0.49 20.90
C SER A 57 5.67 -0.59 20.18
N GLY A 58 4.62 0.00 20.78
CA GLY A 58 3.30 0.06 20.15
C GLY A 58 3.31 0.69 18.76
N ALA A 59 4.14 1.72 18.54
CA ALA A 59 4.31 2.35 17.23
C ALA A 59 4.90 1.39 16.18
N GLN A 60 5.89 0.58 16.57
CA GLN A 60 6.50 -0.42 15.69
C GLN A 60 5.53 -1.54 15.34
N THR A 61 4.70 -1.96 16.31
CA THR A 61 3.62 -2.92 16.05
C THR A 61 2.63 -2.35 15.02
N THR A 62 2.15 -1.11 15.22
CA THR A 62 1.25 -0.45 14.25
C THR A 62 1.87 -0.32 12.87
N GLN A 63 3.16 0.03 12.78
CA GLN A 63 3.87 0.13 11.52
C GLN A 63 3.96 -1.21 10.79
N LEU A 64 4.26 -2.30 11.50
CA LEU A 64 4.25 -3.66 10.93
C LEU A 64 2.85 -4.08 10.50
N SER A 65 1.83 -3.75 11.29
CA SER A 65 0.43 -4.01 10.93
C SER A 65 0.05 -3.33 9.63
N MET A 66 0.38 -2.05 9.50
CA MET A 66 0.10 -1.29 8.28
C MET A 66 0.86 -1.86 7.08
N LEU A 67 2.15 -2.18 7.25
CA LEU A 67 2.94 -2.78 6.18
C LEU A 67 2.37 -4.13 5.72
N SER A 68 1.99 -5.00 6.67
CA SER A 68 1.38 -6.30 6.39
C SER A 68 0.11 -6.14 5.55
N VAL A 69 -0.83 -5.30 6.00
CA VAL A 69 -2.09 -5.02 5.29
C VAL A 69 -1.84 -4.46 3.89
N LEU A 70 -0.93 -3.49 3.73
CA LEU A 70 -0.62 -2.90 2.44
C LEU A 70 -0.03 -3.92 1.45
N LEU A 71 0.78 -4.86 1.93
CA LEU A 71 1.42 -5.88 1.10
C LEU A 71 0.54 -7.10 0.82
N THR A 72 -0.50 -7.35 1.61
CA THR A 72 -1.42 -8.48 1.41
C THR A 72 -2.71 -8.06 0.71
N GLU A 73 -3.42 -7.09 1.27
CA GLU A 73 -4.70 -6.61 0.75
C GLU A 73 -4.49 -5.66 -0.42
N GLY A 74 -3.57 -4.70 -0.28
CA GLY A 74 -3.29 -3.72 -1.34
C GLY A 74 -2.72 -4.34 -2.63
N LEU A 75 -2.07 -5.50 -2.54
CA LEU A 75 -1.61 -6.26 -3.71
C LEU A 75 -2.67 -7.20 -4.29
N ALA A 76 -3.71 -7.54 -3.53
CA ALA A 76 -4.78 -8.41 -4.01
C ALA A 76 -5.81 -7.64 -4.86
N GLU A 77 -5.82 -6.31 -4.80
CA GLU A 77 -6.70 -5.48 -5.61
C GLU A 77 -6.39 -5.58 -7.11
N ASP A 78 -7.47 -5.65 -7.90
CA ASP A 78 -7.43 -5.66 -9.36
C ASP A 78 -6.76 -4.37 -9.90
N ASP A 79 -5.83 -4.51 -10.84
CA ASP A 79 -5.08 -3.42 -11.47
C ASP A 79 -5.98 -2.29 -11.98
N ASP A 80 -7.15 -2.62 -12.52
CA ASP A 80 -8.11 -1.65 -13.04
C ASP A 80 -8.77 -0.85 -11.90
N ILE A 81 -9.03 -1.50 -10.77
CA ILE A 81 -9.55 -0.83 -9.56
C ILE A 81 -8.49 0.13 -9.02
N ARG A 82 -7.24 -0.32 -8.91
CA ARG A 82 -6.12 0.50 -8.43
C ARG A 82 -5.90 1.70 -9.34
N LEU A 83 -5.88 1.51 -10.66
CA LEU A 83 -5.70 2.59 -11.62
C LEU A 83 -6.81 3.65 -11.50
N ARG A 84 -8.08 3.22 -11.37
CA ARG A 84 -9.19 4.14 -11.13
C ARG A 84 -9.01 4.89 -9.81
N ALA A 85 -8.64 4.19 -8.75
CA ALA A 85 -8.41 4.80 -7.44
C ALA A 85 -7.35 5.91 -7.48
N LEU A 86 -6.27 5.75 -8.26
CA LEU A 86 -5.26 6.81 -8.44
C LEU A 86 -5.88 8.09 -9.03
N VAL A 87 -6.74 7.97 -10.04
CA VAL A 87 -7.42 9.12 -10.65
C VAL A 87 -8.41 9.73 -9.66
N GLU A 88 -9.20 8.91 -8.96
CA GLU A 88 -10.15 9.36 -7.96
C GLU A 88 -9.48 10.07 -6.78
N THR A 89 -8.32 9.61 -6.32
CA THR A 89 -7.54 10.32 -5.28
C THR A 89 -7.16 11.72 -5.76
N LEU A 90 -6.64 11.86 -6.98
CA LEU A 90 -6.27 13.16 -7.53
C LEU A 90 -7.46 14.11 -7.69
N THR A 91 -8.62 13.60 -8.08
CA THR A 91 -9.81 14.44 -8.31
C THR A 91 -10.59 14.74 -7.04
N GLN A 92 -10.72 13.78 -6.13
CA GLN A 92 -11.53 13.92 -4.93
C GLN A 92 -10.75 14.54 -3.77
N GLN A 93 -9.50 14.10 -3.53
CA GLN A 93 -8.68 14.60 -2.43
C GLN A 93 -7.94 15.88 -2.79
N TYR A 94 -7.39 15.95 -4.00
CA TYR A 94 -6.58 17.10 -4.44
C TYR A 94 -7.34 18.08 -5.35
N HIS A 95 -8.64 17.83 -5.57
CA HIS A 95 -9.54 18.71 -6.34
C HIS A 95 -9.05 19.03 -7.77
N LEU A 96 -8.26 18.14 -8.38
CA LEU A 96 -7.83 18.26 -9.78
C LEU A 96 -9.00 17.89 -10.70
N THR A 97 -9.16 18.59 -11.82
CA THR A 97 -10.09 18.13 -12.88
C THR A 97 -9.45 17.01 -13.69
N HIS A 98 -10.24 16.28 -14.48
CA HIS A 98 -9.69 15.28 -15.41
C HIS A 98 -8.73 15.92 -16.42
N GLU A 99 -8.99 17.14 -16.88
CA GLU A 99 -8.06 17.89 -17.74
C GLU A 99 -6.75 18.21 -17.03
N ASN A 100 -6.79 18.64 -15.76
CA ASN A 100 -5.56 18.87 -14.99
C ASN A 100 -4.73 17.58 -14.87
N VAL A 101 -5.38 16.46 -14.54
CA VAL A 101 -4.72 15.16 -14.46
C VAL A 101 -4.10 14.80 -15.81
N ALA A 102 -4.87 14.90 -16.90
CA ALA A 102 -4.42 14.57 -18.24
C ALA A 102 -3.19 15.38 -18.66
N LEU A 103 -3.18 16.67 -18.36
CA LEU A 103 -2.03 17.56 -18.62
C LEU A 103 -0.81 17.20 -17.75
N LEU A 104 -1.01 16.90 -16.46
CA LEU A 104 0.08 16.51 -15.55
C LEU A 104 0.73 15.19 -15.97
N VAL A 105 -0.06 14.27 -16.51
CA VAL A 105 0.42 12.95 -16.95
C VAL A 105 0.58 12.85 -18.46
N ASP A 106 0.59 13.97 -19.19
CA ASP A 106 0.89 14.06 -20.63
C ASP A 106 0.11 13.03 -21.48
N THR A 107 -1.21 13.04 -21.36
CA THR A 107 -2.13 12.11 -22.04
C THR A 107 -3.42 12.81 -22.45
N ASP A 108 -4.25 12.13 -23.25
CA ASP A 108 -5.57 12.63 -23.64
C ASP A 108 -6.56 12.56 -22.47
N VAL A 109 -7.44 13.56 -22.32
CA VAL A 109 -8.42 13.62 -21.23
C VAL A 109 -9.42 12.47 -21.33
N GLU A 110 -9.76 12.05 -22.55
CA GLU A 110 -10.65 10.95 -22.83
C GLU A 110 -10.12 9.62 -22.27
N ASP A 111 -8.79 9.44 -22.23
CA ASP A 111 -8.17 8.25 -21.63
C ASP A 111 -8.32 8.25 -20.10
N VAL A 112 -8.23 9.43 -19.46
CA VAL A 112 -8.46 9.59 -18.01
C VAL A 112 -9.92 9.33 -17.67
N GLU A 113 -10.84 9.90 -18.43
CA GLU A 113 -12.29 9.68 -18.26
C GLU A 113 -12.68 8.23 -18.48
N ALA A 114 -12.11 7.58 -19.50
CA ALA A 114 -12.36 6.17 -19.79
C ALA A 114 -11.90 5.26 -18.64
N VAL A 115 -10.79 5.56 -17.98
CA VAL A 115 -10.34 4.84 -16.78
C VAL A 115 -11.37 4.94 -15.64
N VAL A 116 -11.89 6.14 -15.38
CA VAL A 116 -12.87 6.36 -14.31
C VAL A 116 -14.18 5.63 -14.60
N LEU A 117 -14.63 5.67 -15.86
CA LEU A 117 -15.88 5.06 -16.28
C LEU A 117 -15.80 3.52 -16.34
N ASP A 118 -14.80 2.99 -17.04
CA ASP A 118 -14.55 1.56 -17.21
C ASP A 118 -13.12 1.31 -17.76
N ALA A 119 -12.15 1.15 -16.86
CA ALA A 119 -10.75 0.90 -17.21
C ALA A 119 -10.54 -0.38 -18.07
N ARG A 120 -11.48 -1.33 -18.10
CA ARG A 120 -11.36 -2.52 -18.97
C ARG A 120 -11.42 -2.19 -20.46
N ARG A 121 -11.95 -1.01 -20.81
CA ARG A 121 -12.04 -0.53 -22.19
C ARG A 121 -10.78 0.18 -22.67
N VAL A 122 -9.86 0.48 -21.77
CA VAL A 122 -8.61 1.19 -22.08
C VAL A 122 -7.53 0.18 -22.43
N ASP A 123 -6.81 0.43 -23.53
CA ASP A 123 -5.70 -0.42 -23.95
C ASP A 123 -4.65 -0.59 -22.85
N ALA A 124 -4.11 -1.80 -22.71
CA ALA A 124 -3.13 -2.13 -21.67
C ALA A 124 -1.89 -1.21 -21.67
N SER A 125 -1.42 -0.79 -22.85
CA SER A 125 -0.28 0.12 -22.99
C SER A 125 -0.59 1.54 -22.49
N LYS A 126 -1.85 1.99 -22.61
CA LYS A 126 -2.31 3.28 -22.07
C LYS A 126 -2.48 3.18 -20.56
N LYS A 127 -3.12 2.12 -20.07
CA LYS A 127 -3.25 1.85 -18.62
C LYS A 127 -1.91 1.83 -17.90
N TYR A 128 -0.93 1.14 -18.47
CA TYR A 128 0.42 1.09 -17.91
C TYR A 128 1.06 2.48 -17.81
N ARG A 129 1.00 3.28 -18.88
CA ARG A 129 1.55 4.65 -18.89
C ARG A 129 0.84 5.55 -17.87
N LEU A 130 -0.49 5.49 -17.81
CA LEU A 130 -1.28 6.22 -16.84
C LEU A 130 -0.90 5.83 -15.41
N ALA A 131 -0.89 4.54 -15.08
CA ALA A 131 -0.53 4.05 -13.75
C ALA A 131 0.85 4.56 -13.29
N LEU A 132 1.85 4.48 -14.17
CA LEU A 132 3.21 4.94 -13.85
C LEU A 132 3.26 6.45 -13.59
N ARG A 133 2.61 7.26 -14.42
CA ARG A 133 2.65 8.72 -14.29
C ARG A 133 1.78 9.21 -13.12
N LEU A 134 0.60 8.62 -12.93
CA LEU A 134 -0.29 8.94 -11.79
C LEU A 134 0.36 8.57 -10.45
N SER A 135 1.00 7.40 -10.35
CA SER A 135 1.71 7.00 -9.12
C SER A 135 2.87 7.93 -8.78
N TYR A 136 3.58 8.45 -9.79
CA TYR A 136 4.59 9.49 -9.59
C TYR A 136 3.98 10.78 -9.03
N VAL A 137 2.89 11.27 -9.63
CA VAL A 137 2.21 12.50 -9.16
C VAL A 137 1.75 12.35 -7.71
N LEU A 138 1.10 11.24 -7.36
CA LEU A 138 0.66 10.98 -5.99
C LEU A 138 1.84 10.88 -5.02
N THR A 139 2.93 10.21 -5.40
CA THR A 139 4.15 10.15 -4.57
C THR A 139 4.71 11.55 -4.32
N ALA A 140 4.73 12.42 -5.34
CA ALA A 140 5.17 13.79 -5.20
C ALA A 140 4.28 14.59 -4.23
N LEU A 141 2.95 14.44 -4.33
CA LEU A 141 1.99 15.09 -3.42
C LEU A 141 2.15 14.60 -1.97
N SER A 142 2.24 13.28 -1.76
CA SER A 142 2.46 12.72 -0.42
C SER A 142 3.79 13.18 0.20
N ASN A 143 4.82 13.41 -0.61
CA ASN A 143 6.08 13.96 -0.10
C ASN A 143 5.93 15.42 0.34
N VAL A 144 5.14 16.23 -0.38
CA VAL A 144 4.84 17.61 0.04
C VAL A 144 4.09 17.59 1.37
N GLU A 145 3.07 16.75 1.52
CA GLU A 145 2.28 16.63 2.77
C GLU A 145 3.15 16.28 3.97
N ARG A 146 4.10 15.36 3.81
CA ARG A 146 5.04 14.95 4.88
C ARG A 146 5.99 16.06 5.32
N VAL A 147 6.35 16.99 4.42
CA VAL A 147 7.21 18.13 4.75
C VAL A 147 6.42 19.22 5.48
N THR A 148 5.11 19.30 5.26
CA THR A 148 4.23 20.33 5.84
C THR A 148 3.50 19.91 7.12
N SER A 149 3.61 18.63 7.51
CA SER A 149 2.99 18.05 8.73
C SER A 149 3.99 17.98 9.88
#